data_AF-A0A645GBL3-F1
#
_entry.id   AF-A0A645GBL3-F1
#
_cell.length_a   1.000
_cell.length_b   1.000
_cell.length_c   1.000
_cell.angle_alpha   90.00
_cell.angle_beta   90.00
_cell.angle_gamma   90.00
#
_symmetry.space_group_name_H-M   'P 1'
#
loop_
_entity.id
_entity.type
_entity.pdbx_description
1 polymer ?
#
loop_
_entity_poly.entity_id
_entity_poly.type
_entity_poly.pdbx_seq_one_letter_code
_entity_poly.pdbx_strand_id
1 'polypeptide(L)' 'MAFVVAGYQHVVANMFLIPAGIFAGGATWTEFMLNISIVWIGNLVGGGFFMGGLYFMAYRTGMQK' A
#
# COMPACT_ATOMS: atom_id res chain seq x y z
N MET A 1 7.81 -4.53 12.06
CA MET A 1 8.66 -3.33 12.21
C MET A 1 9.48 -2.98 10.96
N ALA A 2 10.08 -3.96 10.27
CA ALA A 2 10.93 -3.73 9.10
C ALA A 2 10.32 -2.82 8.01
N PHE A 3 9.04 -3.01 7.68
CA PHE A 3 8.34 -2.18 6.68
C PHE A 3 8.40 -0.67 6.98
N VAL A 4 8.16 -0.32 8.25
CA VAL A 4 8.15 1.08 8.71
C VAL A 4 9.58 1.64 8.77
N VAL A 5 10.53 0.85 9.28
CA VAL A 5 11.95 1.25 9.36
C VAL A 5 12.56 1.46 7.98
N ALA A 6 12.16 0.66 6.99
CA ALA A 6 12.58 0.80 5.60
C ALA A 6 11.95 2.00 4.87
N GLY A 7 11.00 2.71 5.50
CA GLY A 7 10.34 3.88 4.92
C GLY A 7 9.34 3.54 3.81
N TYR A 8 8.80 2.32 3.77
CA TYR A 8 7.78 1.97 2.77
C TYR A 8 6.44 2.64 3.06
N GLN A 9 5.68 2.88 2.00
CA GLN A 9 4.39 3.57 2.08
C GLN A 9 3.21 2.59 2.07
N HIS A 10 2.32 2.75 3.05
CA HIS A 10 1.11 1.96 3.20
C HIS A 10 -0.11 2.86 3.00
N VAL A 11 -0.97 2.50 2.05
CA VAL A 11 -2.07 3.39 1.62
C VAL A 11 -3.00 3.75 2.79
N VAL A 12 -3.34 2.79 3.65
CA VAL A 12 -4.23 3.04 4.81
C VAL A 12 -3.54 3.86 5.90
N ALA A 13 -2.21 3.72 6.05
CA ALA A 13 -1.48 4.54 7.01
C ALA A 13 -1.44 6.01 6.54
N ASN A 14 -1.22 6.22 5.24
CA ASN A 14 -1.20 7.54 4.64
C ASN A 14 -2.59 8.22 4.66
N MET A 15 -3.67 7.45 4.60
CA MET A 15 -5.06 7.94 4.82
C MET A 15 -5.30 8.52 6.22
N PHE A 16 -4.45 8.18 7.21
CA PHE A 16 -4.51 8.77 8.54
C PHE A 16 -3.48 9.90 8.71
N LEU A 17 -2.23 9.63 8.32
CA LEU A 17 -1.11 10.53 8.59
C LEU A 17 -1.17 11.83 7.79
N ILE A 18 -1.50 11.76 6.50
CA ILE A 18 -1.48 12.93 5.61
C ILE A 18 -2.64 13.88 5.95
N PRO A 19 -3.89 13.42 6.14
CA PRO A 19 -4.97 14.30 6.58
C PRO A 19 -4.69 14.97 7.93
N ALA A 20 -4.06 14.27 8.88
CA ALA A 20 -3.61 14.89 10.12
C ALA A 20 -2.58 16.01 9.85
N GLY A 21 -1.65 15.81 8.93
CA GLY A 21 -0.71 16.84 8.47
C GLY A 21 -1.39 18.02 7.77
N ILE A 22 -2.45 17.78 6.99
CA ILE A 22 -3.25 18.85 6.35
C ILE A 22 -3.96 19.69 7.42
N PHE A 23 -4.59 19.06 8.41
CA PHE A 23 -5.24 19.78 9.51
C PHE A 23 -4.24 20.55 10.38
N ALA A 24 -3.00 20.09 10.46
CA ALA A 24 -1.89 20.82 11.10
C ALA A 24 -1.27 21.90 10.21
N GLY A 25 -1.73 22.08 8.96
CA GLY A 25 -1.24 23.09 8.02
C GLY A 25 0.07 22.74 7.31
N GLY A 26 0.52 21.48 7.36
CA GLY A 26 1.80 21.02 6.81
C GLY A 26 1.74 20.31 5.45
N ALA A 27 0.55 20.10 4.90
CA ALA A 27 0.34 19.44 3.60
C ALA A 27 -0.94 19.95 2.92
N THR A 28 -1.12 19.61 1.65
CA THR A 28 -2.28 19.97 0.83
C THR A 28 -3.11 18.77 0.41
N TRP A 29 -4.39 18.98 0.13
CA TRP A 29 -5.27 17.94 -0.41
C TRP A 29 -4.82 17.44 -1.79
N THR A 30 -4.13 18.27 -2.58
CA THR A 30 -3.56 17.86 -3.88
C THR A 30 -2.43 16.85 -3.70
N GLU A 31 -1.52 17.09 -2.75
CA GLU A 31 -0.45 16.15 -2.40
C GLU A 31 -1.00 14.82 -1.87
N PHE A 32 -2.08 14.88 -1.08
CA PHE A 32 -2.78 13.70 -0.61
C PHE A 32 -3.31 12.83 -1.76
N MET A 33 -3.99 13.43 -2.74
CA MET A 33 -4.57 12.69 -3.87
C MET A 33 -3.49 12.05 -4.74
N LEU A 34 -2.39 12.75 -4.99
CA LEU A 34 -1.25 12.20 -5.72
C LEU A 34 -0.59 11.05 -4.93
N ASN A 35 -0.42 11.21 -3.62
CA ASN A 35 0.16 10.17 -2.78
C ASN A 35 -0.71 8.91 -2.76
N ILE A 36 -2.01 9.03 -2.48
CA ILE A 36 -2.91 7.89 -2.38
C ILE A 36 -2.98 7.13 -3.70
N SER A 37 -3.07 7.81 -4.84
CA SER A 37 -3.15 7.14 -6.14
C SER A 37 -1.92 6.27 -6.43
N ILE A 38 -0.70 6.81 -6.23
CA ILE A 38 0.55 6.09 -6.49
C ILE A 38 0.74 4.94 -5.49
N VAL A 39 0.55 5.21 -4.20
CA VAL A 39 0.76 4.22 -3.14
C VAL A 39 -0.26 3.09 -3.24
N TRP A 40 -1.51 3.40 -3.58
CA TRP A 40 -2.55 2.39 -3.79
C TRP A 40 -2.18 1.43 -4.92
N ILE A 41 -1.71 1.93 -6.06
CA ILE A 41 -1.26 1.09 -7.17
C ILE A 41 -0.08 0.21 -6.73
N GLY A 42 0.92 0.78 -6.04
CA GLY A 42 2.06 0.03 -5.53
C GLY A 42 1.66 -1.07 -4.54
N ASN A 43 0.72 -0.78 -3.64
CA ASN A 43 0.20 -1.74 -2.66
C ASN A 43 -0.60 -2.86 -3.35
N LEU A 44 -1.43 -2.52 -4.35
CA LEU A 44 -2.17 -3.51 -5.15
C LEU A 44 -1.23 -4.44 -5.91
N VAL A 45 -0.20 -3.90 -6.54
CA VAL A 45 0.79 -4.69 -7.27
C VAL A 45 1.59 -5.60 -6.31
N GLY A 46 2.09 -5.05 -5.20
CA GLY A 46 2.87 -5.82 -4.22
C GLY A 46 2.08 -6.94 -3.55
N GLY A 47 0.87 -6.63 -3.06
CA GLY A 47 0.03 -7.60 -2.36
C GLY A 47 -0.75 -8.51 -3.29
N GLY A 48 -1.44 -7.94 -4.29
CA GLY A 48 -2.32 -8.67 -5.19
C GLY A 48 -1.55 -9.47 -6.24
N PHE A 49 -0.68 -8.80 -7.00
CA PHE A 49 0.02 -9.45 -8.12
C PHE A 49 1.18 -10.32 -7.63
N PHE A 50 2.11 -9.76 -6.84
CA PHE A 50 3.28 -10.51 -6.39
C PHE A 50 2.90 -11.55 -5.34
N MET A 51 2.46 -11.13 -4.15
CA MET A 51 2.17 -12.11 -3.09
C MET A 51 1.01 -13.03 -3.49
N GLY A 52 -0.15 -12.49 -3.87
CA GLY A 52 -1.31 -13.29 -4.28
C GLY A 52 -0.99 -14.25 -5.44
N GLY A 53 -0.31 -13.76 -6.49
CA GLY A 53 0.07 -14.56 -7.65
C GLY A 53 1.10 -15.66 -7.32
N LEU A 54 2.13 -15.34 -6.55
CA LEU A 54 3.15 -16.32 -6.14
C LEU A 54 2.55 -17.43 -5.27
N TYR A 55 1.71 -17.07 -4.30
CA TYR A 55 1.01 -18.06 -3.46
C TYR A 55 0.07 -18.92 -4.29
N PHE A 56 -0.70 -18.32 -5.21
CA PHE A 56 -1.58 -19.07 -6.11
C PHE A 56 -0.79 -20.09 -6.95
N MET A 57 0.36 -19.70 -7.51
CA MET A 57 1.21 -20.61 -8.29
C MET A 57 1.80 -21.72 -7.42
N ALA A 58 2.30 -21.39 -6.23
CA ALA A 58 2.93 -22.35 -5.33
C ALA A 58 1.94 -23.44 -4.85
N TYR A 59 0.70 -23.06 -4.56
CA TYR A 59 -0.33 -23.97 -4.05
C TYR A 59 -1.30 -24.48 -5.12
N ARG A 60 -1.06 -24.14 -6.40
CA ARG A 60 -1.93 -24.51 -7.53
C ARG A 60 -2.25 -26.00 -7.57
N THR A 61 -1.24 -26.83 -7.36
CA THR A 61 -1.34 -28.30 -7.45
C THR A 61 -2.08 -28.91 -6.26
N GLY A 62 -2.01 -28.28 -5.08
CA GLY A 62 -2.77 -28.71 -3.88
C GLY A 62 -4.23 -28.27 -3.86
N MET A 63 -4.62 -27.35 -4.76
CA MET A 63 -6.00 -26.90 -4.94
C MET A 63 -6.80 -27.74 -5.95
N GLN A 64 -6.12 -28.56 -6.77
CA GLN A 64 -6.79 -29.52 -7.65
C GLN A 64 -7.19 -30.74 -6.81
N LYS A 65 -8.51 -30.88 -6.57
CA LYS A 65 -9.09 -32.17 -6.17
C LYS A 65 -9.16 -33.11 -7.36
#